data_AF-F4XUE0-F1
#
_entry.id   AF-F4XUE0-F1
#
_cell.length_a   1.000
_cell.length_b   1.000
_cell.length_c   1.000
_cell.angle_alpha   90.00
_cell.angle_beta   90.00
_cell.angle_gamma   90.00
#
_symmetry.space_group_name_H-M   'P 1'
#
loop_
_entity.id
_entity.type
_entity.pdbx_description
1 polymer ?
#
loop_
_entity_poly.entity_id
_entity_poly.type
_entity_poly.pdbx_seq_one_letter_code
_entity_poly.pdbx_strand_id
1 'polypeptide(L)'
;MTNKSNISYPSKGNLSFEAIMIFPGSIVRVINVDDTYYRFEGLVQRVSDGKAAVLFEGGNWDKLVTFQLSEIEEVKPKIGKKG
;
A
#
# COMPACT_ATOMS: atom_id res chain seq x y z
N MET A 1 25.39 -21.95 -5.13
CA MET A 1 24.76 -20.76 -5.74
C MET A 1 23.46 -21.23 -6.39
N THR A 2 22.35 -21.21 -5.65
CA THR A 2 21.07 -21.76 -6.13
C THR A 2 20.22 -20.64 -6.72
N ASN A 3 19.66 -20.96 -7.88
CA ASN A 3 19.07 -20.08 -8.87
C ASN A 3 17.83 -19.35 -8.35
N LYS A 4 17.68 -18.07 -8.72
CA LYS A 4 16.61 -17.16 -8.28
C LYS A 4 15.25 -17.72 -8.72
N SER A 5 14.31 -17.76 -7.77
CA SER A 5 12.95 -18.27 -7.94
C SER A 5 12.19 -17.53 -9.05
N ASN A 6 11.60 -18.31 -9.94
CA ASN A 6 10.64 -17.90 -10.96
C ASN A 6 9.42 -17.25 -10.30
N ILE A 7 9.34 -15.91 -10.31
CA ILE A 7 8.07 -15.21 -10.11
C ILE A 7 7.48 -14.98 -11.50
N SER A 8 6.50 -15.81 -11.86
CA SER A 8 5.71 -15.67 -13.07
C SER A 8 4.63 -14.60 -12.84
N TYR A 9 4.67 -13.51 -13.60
CA TYR A 9 3.54 -12.59 -13.68
C TYR A 9 2.52 -13.12 -14.69
N PRO A 10 1.22 -13.08 -14.39
CA PRO A 10 0.19 -13.60 -15.31
C PRO A 10 0.18 -12.82 -16.63
N SER A 11 0.03 -13.55 -17.74
CA SER A 11 -0.03 -12.99 -19.10
C SER A 11 -1.33 -12.20 -19.35
N LYS A 12 -1.19 -11.07 -20.06
CA LYS A 12 -2.23 -10.09 -20.41
C LYS A 12 -3.40 -10.64 -21.24
N GLY A 13 -4.33 -11.40 -20.64
CA GLY A 13 -5.50 -11.96 -21.34
C GLY A 13 -6.88 -11.57 -20.80
N ASN A 14 -6.97 -10.97 -19.61
CA ASN A 14 -8.23 -10.69 -18.90
C ASN A 14 -7.94 -9.78 -17.70
N LEU A 15 -7.62 -8.51 -17.97
CA LEU A 15 -7.29 -7.50 -16.97
C LEU A 15 -8.49 -6.58 -16.74
N SER A 16 -9.22 -6.81 -15.65
CA SER A 16 -9.75 -5.72 -14.82
C SER A 16 -9.92 -6.15 -13.36
N PHE A 17 -9.00 -6.99 -12.86
CA PHE A 17 -8.49 -6.77 -11.52
C PHE A 17 -7.29 -5.85 -11.77
N GLU A 18 -7.51 -4.54 -11.72
CA GLU A 18 -6.42 -3.60 -11.54
C GLU A 18 -5.75 -4.04 -10.24
N ALA A 19 -4.74 -4.89 -10.35
CA ALA A 19 -3.90 -5.25 -9.22
C ALA A 19 -3.20 -3.97 -8.85
N ILE A 20 -3.84 -3.17 -7.99
CA ILE A 20 -3.28 -1.98 -7.39
C ILE A 20 -2.04 -2.48 -6.66
N MET A 21 -0.89 -2.30 -7.30
CA MET A 21 0.38 -2.70 -6.76
C MET A 21 0.79 -1.61 -5.78
N ILE A 22 0.63 -1.89 -4.49
CA ILE A 22 1.11 -1.04 -3.42
C ILE A 22 2.62 -1.23 -3.30
N PHE A 23 3.39 -0.15 -3.43
CA PHE A 23 4.84 -0.16 -3.32
C PHE A 23 5.30 0.65 -2.10
N PRO A 24 6.53 0.42 -1.60
CA PRO A 24 7.18 1.38 -0.72
C PRO A 24 7.15 2.78 -1.35
N GLY A 25 6.71 3.77 -0.59
CA GLY A 25 6.49 5.15 -1.05
C GLY A 25 5.06 5.46 -1.53
N SER A 26 4.19 4.47 -1.74
CA SER A 26 2.77 4.73 -2.01
C SER A 26 2.10 5.34 -0.78
N ILE A 27 1.19 6.30 -1.02
CA ILE A 27 0.27 6.79 0.00
C ILE A 27 -0.94 5.85 -0.03
N VAL A 28 -1.30 5.32 1.13
CA VAL A 28 -2.43 4.40 1.27
C VAL A 28 -3.41 4.88 2.31
N ARG A 29 -4.68 4.50 2.18
CA ARG A 29 -5.72 4.69 3.18
C ARG A 29 -6.19 3.34 3.71
N VAL A 30 -6.41 3.25 5.02
CA VAL A 30 -7.03 2.07 5.64
C VAL A 30 -8.53 2.05 5.37
N ILE A 31 -9.03 0.96 4.79
CA ILE A 31 -10.43 0.78 4.40
C ILE A 31 -11.21 -0.18 5.29
N ASN A 32 -10.53 -0.92 6.16
CA ASN A 32 -11.20 -1.78 7.15
C ASN A 32 -11.94 -0.92 8.19
N VAL A 33 -13.27 -1.01 8.20
CA VAL A 33 -14.16 -0.23 9.10
C VAL A 33 -14.03 -0.61 10.57
N ASP A 34 -13.55 -1.82 10.86
CA ASP A 34 -13.40 -2.33 12.22
C ASP A 34 -12.02 -2.01 12.81
N ASP A 35 -11.13 -1.37 12.04
CA ASP A 35 -9.79 -0.99 12.47
C ASP A 35 -9.75 0.42 13.08
N THR A 36 -8.94 0.61 14.12
CA THR A 36 -8.74 1.93 14.76
C THR A 36 -8.19 2.98 13.78
N TYR A 37 -7.47 2.54 12.74
CA TYR A 37 -6.91 3.39 11.70
C TYR A 37 -7.86 3.64 10.53
N TYR A 38 -9.13 3.24 10.61
CA TYR A 38 -10.09 3.44 9.52
C TYR A 38 -10.07 4.89 8.98
N ARG A 39 -9.87 5.03 7.67
CA ARG A 39 -9.72 6.29 6.91
C ARG A 39 -8.45 7.09 7.16
N PHE A 40 -7.53 6.62 8.00
CA PHE A 40 -6.21 7.25 8.11
C PHE A 40 -5.40 6.96 6.85
N GLU A 41 -4.66 7.98 6.43
CA GLU A 41 -3.71 7.89 5.32
C GLU A 41 -2.28 7.84 5.88
N GLY A 42 -1.42 7.06 5.24
CA GLY A 42 -0.03 6.94 5.63
C GLY A 42 0.86 6.49 4.48
N LEU A 43 2.17 6.56 4.72
CA LEU A 43 3.21 6.24 3.74
C LEU A 43 3.68 4.81 3.91
N VAL A 44 3.61 4.01 2.86
CA VAL A 44 4.12 2.63 2.89
C VAL A 44 5.65 2.65 2.98
N GLN A 45 6.20 2.00 4.01
CA GLN A 45 7.65 1.90 4.21
C GLN A 45 8.23 0.61 3.63
N ARG A 46 7.47 -0.49 3.70
CA ARG A 46 7.86 -1.80 3.16
C ARG A 46 6.64 -2.66 2.84
N VAL A 47 6.82 -3.59 1.91
CA VAL A 47 5.83 -4.61 1.54
C VAL A 47 6.51 -5.97 1.59
N SER A 48 5.91 -6.92 2.30
CA SER A 48 6.41 -8.29 2.44
C SER A 48 5.25 -9.21 2.82
N ASP A 49 5.23 -10.43 2.27
CA ASP A 49 4.29 -11.49 2.66
C ASP A 49 2.80 -11.08 2.64
N GLY A 50 2.39 -10.33 1.60
CA GLY A 50 1.00 -9.87 1.44
C GLY A 50 0.58 -8.79 2.45
N LYS A 51 1.55 -8.14 3.10
CA LYS A 51 1.34 -7.08 4.08
C LYS A 51 2.15 -5.84 3.73
N ALA A 52 1.69 -4.69 4.21
CA ALA A 52 2.40 -3.42 4.11
C ALA A 52 2.57 -2.78 5.49
N ALA A 53 3.78 -2.32 5.80
CA ALA A 53 4.01 -1.47 6.95
C ALA A 53 3.80 -0.01 6.55
N VAL A 54 2.84 0.65 7.18
CA VAL A 54 2.38 2.00 6.90
C VAL A 54 2.81 2.92 8.03
N LEU A 55 3.54 3.98 7.69
CA LEU A 55 3.94 5.05 8.59
C LEU A 55 2.83 6.09 8.63
N PHE A 56 2.28 6.31 9.81
CA PHE A 56 1.38 7.42 10.10
C PHE A 56 2.17 8.51 10.84
N GLU A 57 2.02 9.74 10.37
CA GLU A 57 2.63 10.94 10.96
C GLU A 57 1.52 11.85 11.48
N GLY A 58 1.72 12.42 12.67
CA GLY A 58 0.76 13.36 13.26
C GLY A 58 1.31 14.06 14.49
N GLY A 59 1.48 15.39 14.39
CA GLY A 59 2.10 16.17 15.46
C GLY A 59 3.57 15.77 15.66
N ASN A 60 3.92 15.32 16.87
CA ASN A 60 5.27 14.85 17.20
C ASN A 60 5.37 13.31 17.25
N TRP A 61 4.35 12.59 16.80
CA TRP A 61 4.29 11.14 16.88
C TRP A 61 4.29 10.51 15.50
N ASP A 62 5.20 9.55 15.35
CA ASP A 62 5.28 8.66 14.20
C ASP A 62 4.93 7.25 14.66
N LYS A 63 4.03 6.59 13.93
CA LYS A 63 3.64 5.20 14.24
C LYS A 63 3.64 4.34 13.00
N LEU A 64 4.41 3.24 13.07
CA LEU A 64 4.48 2.23 12.03
C LEU A 64 3.55 1.06 12.36
N VAL A 65 2.54 0.81 11.55
CA VAL A 65 1.56 -0.27 11.73
C VAL A 65 1.51 -1.12 10.47
N THR A 66 1.33 -2.43 10.63
CA THR A 66 1.31 -3.38 9.50
C THR A 66 -0.11 -3.85 9.21
N PHE A 67 -0.53 -3.73 7.96
CA PHE A 67 -1.85 -4.16 7.49
C PHE A 67 -1.74 -5.25 6.44
N GLN A 68 -2.82 -6.01 6.26
CA GLN A 68 -2.98 -6.83 5.06
C GLN A 68 -3.21 -5.90 3.86
N LEU A 69 -2.70 -6.28 2.68
CA LEU A 69 -2.91 -5.47 1.46
C LEU A 69 -4.40 -5.29 1.11
N SER A 70 -5.27 -6.21 1.55
CA SER A 70 -6.73 -6.10 1.37
C SER A 70 -7.42 -5.09 2.28
N GLU A 71 -6.72 -4.57 3.30
CA GLU A 71 -7.27 -3.63 4.29
C GLU A 71 -6.90 -2.18 3.96
N ILE A 72 -6.14 -1.95 2.88
CA ILE A 72 -5.65 -0.65 2.46
C ILE A 72 -5.85 -0.42 0.97
N GLU A 73 -6.03 0.84 0.58
CA GLU A 73 -6.15 1.27 -0.83
C GLU A 73 -5.11 2.35 -1.16
N GLU A 74 -4.54 2.34 -2.37
CA GLU A 74 -3.64 3.42 -2.80
C GLU A 74 -4.44 4.71 -3.09
N VAL A 75 -3.97 5.81 -2.51
CA VAL A 75 -4.54 7.14 -2.74
C VAL A 75 -3.72 7.84 -3.82
N LYS A 76 -4.35 8.12 -4.96
CA LYS A 76 -3.71 8.98 -5.99
C LYS A 76 -3.71 10.42 -5.49
N PRO A 77 -2.54 11.06 -5.33
CA PRO A 77 -2.49 12.46 -4.99
C PRO A 77 -3.18 13.26 -6.10
N LYS A 78 -4.15 14.12 -5.73
CA LYS A 78 -4.68 15.12 -6.66
C LYS A 78 -3.53 16.06 -6.95
N ILE A 79 -3.01 16.03 -8.19
CA ILE A 79 -2.03 17.00 -8.67
C ILE A 79 -2.62 18.40 -8.43
N GLY A 80 -2.08 19.10 -7.43
CA GLY A 80 -2.33 20.51 -7.24
C GLY A 80 -1.71 21.23 -8.42
N LYS A 81 -2.51 21.96 -9.21
CA LYS A 81 -1.98 22.93 -10.17
C LYS A 81 -1.16 23.94 -9.35
N LYS A 82 0.17 23.91 -9.45
CA LYS A 82 1.01 25.03 -9.06
C LYS A 82 0.65 26.20 -9.99
N GLY A 83 -0.02 27.20 -9.44
CA GLY A 83 -0.20 28.52 -10.07
C GLY A 83 1.06 29.36 -9.94
#